data_AF-A0A966XAP6-F1
#
_entry.id   AF-A0A966XAP6-F1
#
_cell.length_a   1.000
_cell.length_b   1.000
_cell.length_c   1.000
_cell.angle_alpha   90.00
_cell.angle_beta   90.00
_cell.angle_gamma   90.00
#
_symmetry.space_group_name_H-M   'P 1'
#
loop_
_entity.id
_entity.type
_entity.pdbx_description
1 polymer ?
#
loop_
_entity_poly.entity_id
_entity_poly.type
_entity_poly.pdbx_seq_one_letter_code
_entity_poly.pdbx_strand_id
1 'polypeptide(L)'
;MIGLLASLLDTYATIDTITETLIDALEQNRFELVDDLVDQRADLIELAGVSLKSLGDVSPEPLPNEVSDALTHLISRDQRLRALIVSAVQANDNQLAQVRGSRARLGSYQVHNPDVPELVDRRG
;
A
#
# COMPACT_ATOMS: atom_id res chain seq x y z
N MET A 1 -5.16 -22.39 -26.69
CA MET A 1 -5.31 -22.85 -25.29
C MET A 1 -3.97 -22.86 -24.55
N ILE A 2 -2.97 -23.67 -24.96
CA ILE A 2 -1.66 -23.75 -24.26
C ILE A 2 -0.95 -22.39 -24.11
N GLY A 3 -0.93 -21.56 -25.17
CA GLY A 3 -0.30 -20.23 -25.10
C GLY A 3 -1.03 -19.24 -24.18
N LEU A 4 -2.36 -19.33 -24.07
CA LEU A 4 -3.15 -18.48 -23.16
C LEU A 4 -2.90 -18.86 -21.70
N LEU A 5 -2.80 -20.18 -21.43
CA LEU A 5 -2.50 -20.70 -20.10
C LEU A 5 -1.12 -20.23 -19.62
N ALA A 6 -0.08 -20.40 -20.46
CA ALA A 6 1.28 -19.97 -20.14
C ALA A 6 1.33 -18.45 -19.88
N SER A 7 0.70 -17.65 -20.75
CA SER A 7 0.64 -16.20 -20.59
C SER A 7 -0.08 -15.78 -19.29
N LEU A 8 -1.12 -16.49 -18.87
CA LEU A 8 -1.82 -16.21 -17.62
C LEU A 8 -0.93 -16.52 -16.40
N LEU A 9 -0.23 -17.65 -16.42
CA LEU A 9 0.69 -18.02 -15.35
C LEU A 9 1.87 -17.05 -15.25
N ASP A 10 2.41 -16.58 -16.37
CA ASP A 10 3.45 -15.54 -16.39
C ASP A 10 2.93 -14.21 -15.82
N THR A 11 1.67 -13.87 -16.14
CA THR A 11 1.01 -12.68 -15.57
C THR A 11 0.88 -12.81 -14.05
N TYR A 12 0.45 -13.97 -13.54
CA TYR A 12 0.39 -14.23 -12.11
C TYR A 12 1.76 -14.16 -11.43
N ALA A 13 2.81 -14.72 -12.04
CA ALA A 13 4.17 -14.63 -11.51
C ALA A 13 4.68 -13.16 -11.44
N THR A 14 4.26 -12.33 -12.40
CA THR A 14 4.59 -10.90 -12.42
C THR A 14 3.85 -10.14 -11.32
N ILE A 15 2.53 -10.40 -11.16
CA ILE A 15 1.73 -9.84 -10.06
C ILE A 15 2.34 -10.23 -8.71
N ASP A 16 2.77 -11.47 -8.57
CA ASP A 16 3.39 -12.01 -7.38
C ASP A 16 4.67 -11.25 -7.01
N THR A 17 5.56 -11.05 -8.00
CA THR A 17 6.81 -10.29 -7.85
C THR A 17 6.55 -8.84 -7.45
N ILE A 18 5.58 -8.17 -8.07
CA ILE A 18 5.20 -6.79 -7.72
C ILE A 18 4.62 -6.74 -6.31
N THR A 19 3.80 -7.73 -5.94
CA THR A 19 3.22 -7.82 -4.59
C THR A 19 4.30 -7.96 -3.53
N GLU A 20 5.34 -8.78 -3.76
CA GLU A 20 6.48 -8.87 -2.86
C GLU A 20 7.26 -7.55 -2.78
N THR A 21 7.46 -6.89 -3.93
CA THR A 21 8.16 -5.60 -3.98
C THR A 21 7.38 -4.52 -3.20
N LEU A 22 6.05 -4.53 -3.26
CA LEU A 22 5.19 -3.65 -2.47
C LEU A 22 5.31 -3.95 -0.97
N ILE A 23 5.35 -5.23 -0.59
CA ILE A 23 5.56 -5.63 0.81
C ILE A 23 6.91 -5.10 1.31
N ASP A 24 7.99 -5.32 0.55
CA ASP A 24 9.33 -4.83 0.89
C ASP A 24 9.39 -3.30 0.97
N ALA A 25 8.68 -2.59 0.08
CA ALA A 25 8.62 -1.14 0.09
C ALA A 25 7.92 -0.63 1.36
N LEU A 26 6.80 -1.24 1.75
CA LEU A 26 6.07 -0.89 2.97
C LEU A 26 6.89 -1.19 4.24
N GLU A 27 7.52 -2.37 4.32
CA GLU A 27 8.34 -2.76 5.47
C GLU A 27 9.56 -1.85 5.63
N GLN A 28 10.10 -1.32 4.52
CA GLN A 28 11.28 -0.45 4.50
C GLN A 28 10.94 1.05 4.43
N ASN A 29 9.66 1.43 4.50
CA ASN A 29 9.16 2.81 4.37
C ASN A 29 9.59 3.53 3.07
N ARG A 30 9.77 2.78 1.98
CA ARG A 30 10.07 3.29 0.63
C ARG A 30 8.79 3.64 -0.12
N PHE A 31 8.03 4.57 0.43
CA PHE A 31 6.69 4.92 -0.06
C PHE A 31 6.69 5.55 -1.46
N GLU A 32 7.83 6.11 -1.88
CA GLU A 32 8.02 6.68 -3.21
C GLU A 32 7.84 5.67 -4.36
N LEU A 33 7.96 4.38 -4.09
CA LEU A 33 7.79 3.31 -5.08
C LEU A 33 6.37 2.74 -5.12
N VAL A 34 5.53 3.08 -4.13
CA VAL A 34 4.26 2.37 -3.91
C VAL A 34 3.24 2.69 -5.00
N ASP A 35 3.10 3.95 -5.40
CA ASP A 35 2.09 4.37 -6.37
C ASP A 35 2.32 3.69 -7.74
N ASP A 36 3.54 3.77 -8.27
CA ASP A 36 3.90 3.15 -9.55
C ASP A 36 3.70 1.62 -9.55
N LEU A 37 4.03 0.96 -8.43
CA LEU A 37 3.87 -0.48 -8.28
C LEU A 37 2.39 -0.89 -8.16
N VAL A 38 1.57 -0.08 -7.49
CA VAL A 38 0.13 -0.32 -7.37
C VAL A 38 -0.55 -0.20 -8.74
N ASP A 39 -0.20 0.82 -9.52
CA ASP A 39 -0.75 1.02 -10.87
C ASP A 39 -0.37 -0.15 -11.79
N GLN A 40 0.92 -0.53 -11.84
CA GLN A 40 1.38 -1.68 -12.61
C GLN A 40 0.66 -2.98 -12.21
N ARG A 41 0.45 -3.18 -10.90
CA ARG A 41 -0.24 -4.35 -10.38
C ARG A 41 -1.71 -4.36 -10.79
N ALA A 42 -2.39 -3.20 -10.78
CA ALA A 42 -3.77 -3.08 -11.17
C ALA A 42 -3.98 -3.44 -12.65
N ASP A 43 -3.13 -2.93 -13.54
CA ASP A 43 -3.16 -3.24 -14.97
C ASP A 43 -3.00 -4.75 -15.23
N LEU A 44 -2.09 -5.41 -14.50
CA LEU A 44 -1.87 -6.85 -14.64
C LEU A 44 -3.04 -7.69 -14.12
N ILE A 45 -3.71 -7.25 -13.05
CA ILE A 45 -4.92 -7.92 -12.53
C ILE A 45 -6.05 -7.84 -13.57
N GLU A 46 -6.23 -6.68 -14.19
CA GLU A 46 -7.22 -6.52 -15.26
C GLU A 46 -6.90 -7.45 -16.44
N LEU A 47 -5.64 -7.47 -16.89
CA LEU A 47 -5.16 -8.37 -17.95
C LEU A 47 -5.38 -9.85 -17.61
N ALA A 48 -5.07 -10.25 -16.38
CA ALA A 48 -5.28 -11.60 -15.89
C ALA A 48 -6.77 -11.97 -15.89
N GLY A 49 -7.65 -11.05 -15.48
CA GLY A 49 -9.10 -11.23 -15.51
C GLY A 49 -9.65 -11.47 -16.93
N VAL A 50 -9.19 -10.68 -17.90
CA VAL A 50 -9.54 -10.87 -19.32
C VAL A 50 -9.06 -12.24 -19.84
N SER A 51 -7.84 -12.61 -19.49
CA SER A 51 -7.23 -13.88 -19.91
C SER A 51 -7.93 -15.09 -19.29
N LEU A 52 -8.29 -15.01 -18.00
CA LEU A 52 -9.03 -16.05 -17.29
C LEU A 52 -10.42 -16.26 -17.89
N LYS A 53 -11.13 -15.16 -18.20
CA LYS A 53 -12.43 -15.22 -18.88
C LYS A 53 -12.30 -15.89 -20.25
N SER A 54 -11.29 -15.49 -21.02
CA SER A 54 -11.02 -16.06 -22.34
C SER A 54 -10.70 -17.57 -22.27
N LEU A 55 -10.03 -18.02 -21.22
CA LEU A 55 -9.79 -19.45 -20.97
C LEU A 55 -11.10 -20.20 -20.67
N GLY A 56 -11.97 -19.65 -19.83
CA GLY A 56 -13.28 -20.24 -19.51
C GLY A 56 -14.25 -20.27 -20.69
N ASP A 57 -14.18 -19.27 -21.59
CA ASP A 57 -15.01 -19.23 -22.80
C ASP A 57 -14.59 -20.30 -23.84
N VAL A 58 -13.31 -20.70 -23.84
CA VAL A 58 -12.73 -21.64 -24.81
C VAL A 58 -12.66 -23.07 -24.27
N SER A 59 -12.67 -23.27 -22.95
CA SER A 59 -12.66 -24.60 -22.32
C SER A 59 -13.75 -24.71 -21.24
N PRO A 60 -14.74 -25.62 -21.42
CA PRO A 60 -15.72 -25.92 -20.38
C PRO A 60 -15.13 -26.81 -19.26
N GLU A 61 -13.89 -27.27 -19.40
CA GLU A 61 -13.21 -28.03 -18.36
C GLU A 61 -12.84 -27.11 -17.18
N PRO A 62 -12.77 -27.66 -15.95
CA PRO A 62 -12.27 -26.91 -14.80
C PRO A 62 -10.87 -26.35 -15.07
N LEU A 63 -10.58 -25.19 -14.49
CA LEU A 63 -9.27 -24.55 -14.61
C LEU A 63 -8.15 -25.53 -14.20
N PRO A 64 -7.02 -25.53 -14.92
CA PRO A 64 -5.87 -26.33 -14.52
C PRO A 64 -5.45 -26.03 -13.08
N ASN A 65 -4.98 -27.06 -12.36
CA ASN A 65 -4.61 -26.94 -10.96
C ASN A 65 -3.54 -25.85 -10.75
N GLU A 66 -2.61 -25.70 -11.69
CA GLU A 66 -1.55 -24.69 -11.64
C GLU A 66 -2.12 -23.26 -11.58
N VAL A 67 -3.20 -22.98 -12.31
CA VAL A 67 -3.88 -21.67 -12.30
C VAL A 67 -4.58 -21.45 -10.97
N SER A 68 -5.23 -22.49 -10.44
CA SER A 68 -5.94 -22.43 -9.16
C SER A 68 -4.99 -22.25 -7.98
N ASP A 69 -3.86 -22.94 -8.00
CA ASP A 69 -2.80 -22.83 -6.99
C ASP A 69 -2.15 -21.45 -7.03
N ALA A 70 -1.82 -20.95 -8.23
CA ALA A 70 -1.28 -19.60 -8.40
C ALA A 70 -2.26 -18.52 -7.91
N LEU A 71 -3.55 -18.64 -8.21
CA LEU A 71 -4.58 -17.73 -7.71
C LEU A 71 -4.68 -17.77 -6.19
N THR A 72 -4.68 -18.96 -5.60
CA THR A 72 -4.76 -19.14 -4.15
C THR A 72 -3.55 -18.53 -3.45
N HIS A 73 -2.36 -18.71 -4.04
CA HIS A 73 -1.12 -18.09 -3.57
C HIS A 73 -1.20 -16.56 -3.59
N LEU A 74 -1.63 -15.98 -4.72
CA LEU A 74 -1.80 -14.53 -4.86
C LEU A 74 -2.82 -13.96 -3.87
N ILE A 75 -3.94 -14.64 -3.64
CA ILE A 75 -4.95 -14.23 -2.64
C ILE A 75 -4.34 -14.20 -1.23
N SER A 76 -3.52 -15.20 -0.88
CA SER A 76 -2.85 -15.23 0.42
C SER A 76 -1.85 -14.07 0.57
N ARG A 77 -1.07 -13.77 -0.48
CA ARG A 77 -0.16 -12.62 -0.48
C ARG A 77 -0.89 -11.29 -0.39
N ASP A 78 -2.05 -11.15 -1.04
CA ASP A 78 -2.87 -9.94 -0.95
C ASP A 78 -3.41 -9.70 0.45
N GLN A 79 -3.76 -10.76 1.17
CA GLN A 79 -4.16 -10.64 2.57
C GLN A 79 -3.01 -10.11 3.43
N ARG A 80 -1.77 -10.58 3.20
CA ARG A 80 -0.58 -10.05 3.88
C ARG A 80 -0.34 -8.58 3.53
N LEU A 81 -0.38 -8.22 2.25
CA LEU A 81 -0.20 -6.83 1.80
C LEU A 81 -1.24 -5.90 2.43
N ARG A 82 -2.52 -6.30 2.45
CA ARG A 82 -3.60 -5.53 3.10
C ARG A 82 -3.34 -5.31 4.58
N ALA A 83 -2.89 -6.34 5.31
CA ALA A 83 -2.57 -6.22 6.72
C ALA A 83 -1.44 -5.22 6.98
N LEU A 84 -0.40 -5.22 6.13
CA LEU A 84 0.71 -4.27 6.21
C LEU A 84 0.27 -2.83 5.93
N ILE A 85 -0.56 -2.61 4.90
CA ILE A 85 -1.11 -1.28 4.58
C ILE A 85 -1.91 -0.74 5.78
N VAL A 86 -2.80 -1.55 6.37
CA VAL A 86 -3.58 -1.15 7.54
C VAL A 86 -2.67 -0.79 8.71
N SER A 87 -1.62 -1.59 8.96
CA SER A 87 -0.65 -1.32 10.02
C SER A 87 0.13 -0.01 9.78
N ALA A 88 0.55 0.25 8.54
CA ALA A 88 1.26 1.47 8.17
C ALA A 88 0.39 2.72 8.36
N VAL A 89 -0.88 2.67 7.97
CA VAL A 89 -1.84 3.78 8.18
C VAL A 89 -2.02 4.08 9.66
N GLN A 90 -2.20 3.04 10.50
CA GLN A 90 -2.33 3.21 11.95
C GLN A 90 -1.07 3.81 12.58
N ALA A 91 0.11 3.42 12.11
CA ALA A 91 1.38 4.00 12.58
C ALA A 91 1.48 5.50 12.25
N ASN A 92 1.10 5.89 11.03
CA ASN A 92 1.09 7.29 10.59
C ASN A 92 0.11 8.15 11.41
N ASP A 93 -1.08 7.65 11.69
CA ASP A 93 -2.06 8.36 12.54
C ASP A 93 -1.54 8.60 13.95
N ASN A 94 -0.88 7.59 14.54
CA ASN A 94 -0.25 7.71 15.85
C ASN A 94 0.88 8.74 15.86
N GLN A 95 1.73 8.76 14.82
CA GLN A 95 2.79 9.75 14.68
C GLN A 95 2.22 11.18 14.54
N LEU A 96 1.18 11.37 13.72
CA LEU A 96 0.48 12.64 13.57
C LEU A 96 -0.12 13.13 14.91
N ALA A 97 -0.73 12.23 15.68
CA ALA A 97 -1.26 12.55 17.00
C ALA A 97 -0.15 12.99 17.97
N GLN A 98 1.00 12.31 17.97
CA GLN A 98 2.17 12.70 18.78
C GLN A 98 2.71 14.07 18.41
N VAL A 99 2.81 14.40 17.11
CA VAL A 99 3.24 15.72 16.63
C VAL A 99 2.25 16.80 17.06
N ARG A 100 0.94 16.56 16.90
CA ARG A 100 -0.12 17.50 17.34
C ARG A 100 -0.08 17.76 18.84
N GLY A 101 0.04 16.70 19.65
CA GLY A 101 0.17 16.82 21.11
C GLY A 101 1.45 17.53 21.54
N SER A 102 2.56 17.31 20.83
CA SER A 102 3.82 18.03 21.08
C SER A 102 3.72 19.51 20.72
N ARG A 103 3.08 19.85 19.59
CA ARG A 103 2.79 21.24 19.21
C ARG A 103 1.88 21.94 20.22
N ALA A 104 0.84 21.26 20.71
CA ALA A 104 -0.05 21.82 21.74
C ALA A 104 0.73 22.17 23.03
N ARG A 105 1.64 21.29 23.46
CA ARG A 105 2.54 21.56 24.59
C ARG A 105 3.47 22.75 24.30
N LEU A 106 4.08 22.82 23.12
CA LEU A 106 4.92 23.97 22.72
C LEU A 106 4.14 25.30 22.70
N GLY A 107 2.91 25.31 22.18
CA GLY A 107 2.05 26.51 22.21
C GLY A 107 1.69 26.94 23.62
N SER A 108 1.52 26.00 24.56
CA SER A 108 1.27 26.34 25.97
C SER A 108 2.46 27.02 26.67
N TYR A 109 3.70 26.77 26.22
CA TYR A 109 4.86 27.53 26.71
C TYR A 109 4.86 29.00 26.26
N GLN A 110 4.30 29.30 25.08
CA GLN A 110 4.15 30.68 24.60
C GLN A 110 3.07 31.46 25.37
N VAL A 111 2.05 30.77 25.89
CA VAL A 111 0.96 31.39 26.67
C VAL A 111 1.32 31.53 28.16
N HIS A 112 2.22 30.68 28.67
CA HIS A 112 2.66 30.69 30.08
C HIS A 112 4.01 31.37 30.32
N ASN A 113 4.36 32.40 29.55
CA ASN A 113 5.41 33.34 29.95
C ASN A 113 4.78 34.62 30.55
N PRO A 114 4.39 34.63 31.84
CA PRO A 114 3.86 35.82 32.52
C PRO A 114 4.92 36.91 32.76
N ASP A 115 6.20 36.65 32.43
CA ASP A 115 7.34 37.52 32.73
C ASP A 115 8.01 38.12 31.49
N VAL A 116 7.26 38.37 30.40
CA VAL A 116 7.70 39.42 29.48
C VAL A 116 7.15 40.73 30.05
N PRO A 117 7.96 41.54 30.78
CA PRO A 117 7.52 42.87 31.14
C PRO A 117 7.17 43.58 29.83
N GLU A 118 5.92 44.03 29.71
CA GLU A 118 5.58 45.13 28.82
C GLU A 118 6.64 46.19 29.05
N LEU A 119 7.51 46.39 28.06
CA LEU A 119 8.48 47.47 28.06
C LEU A 119 7.65 48.75 28.04
N VAL A 120 7.41 49.24 29.25
CA VAL A 120 6.91 50.55 29.60
C VAL A 120 7.48 51.57 28.64
N ASP A 121 6.54 52.29 28.03
CA ASP A 121 6.69 53.59 27.40
C ASP A 121 7.98 54.32 27.84
N ARG A 122 8.87 54.53 26.87
CA ARG A 122 9.95 55.50 26.99
C ARG A 122 9.87 56.50 25.85
N ARG A 123 9.01 57.49 26.09
CA ARG A 123 9.21 58.92 25.81
C ARG A 123 8.91 59.37 24.37
N GLY A 124 7.99 60.33 24.28
CA GLY A 124 7.85 61.25 23.15
C GLY A 124 6.51 61.95 23.16
#